data_AF-F5RGB1-F1
#
_entry.id   AF-F5RGB1-F1
#
_cell.length_a   1.000
_cell.length_b   1.000
_cell.length_c   1.000
_cell.angle_alpha   90.00
_cell.angle_beta   90.00
_cell.angle_gamma   90.00
#
_symmetry.space_group_name_H-M   'P 1'
#
loop_
_entity.id
_entity.type
_entity.pdbx_description
1 polymer ?
#
loop_
_entity_poly.entity_id
_entity_poly.type
_entity_poly.pdbx_seq_one_letter_code
_entity_poly.pdbx_strand_id
1 'polypeptide(L)'
;MRILLLCHSFNSLSQRLYAELAALGHTLSVELDIADSVTEEAVALFRPDLLIAPFLKRRIPDSVWRALPCFIVHPGPPGDRGPAALDWAILEGRAEWGVTVLQADGDFDAGPVWAHAGFPMRAASKGALYRAEVTEAAVAATLQALARHAAGEPPLTLPPQADGWRGVLPQARRAIDWARDDSATVLAKVRASDGQPGVVSRLCGVEVRLYDAHPATAAAWAGLNGAPGEPLARRDDALLCRTVDGAVWLGRIARLDRTVSIKLPAALALADETAALPERVAPLTRADDEWAELRYAEHGAPGARVGVLSFDFCNGAMSTAQCARLRDALVEVKRRDTQLLILVGGAGFFSNGIDLNTIEHATHRDGDSAADASWRNINAMNDVALEILTTTDRLTVSLLRGNAGAGGAFLALAADQVWAGRGVMLNPHYKNMGNLYGSEYWTYLAPKRLGTDGARALMQRRLPLSAPEAARIGFIDRCIDGPPAVLLDAALQEACAMAASYNLCDALARKQRTRAADEAARPLADYRQEELARMHRNFYGFDPSYHVARHHFVHRLPHAWTPRHLAMHREVAAR
;
A
#
# COMPACT_ATOMS: atom_id res chain seq x y z
N MET A 1 19.14 15.87 -17.22
CA MET A 1 19.85 16.09 -15.94
C MET A 1 20.15 14.75 -15.28
N ARG A 2 21.26 14.69 -14.54
CA ARG A 2 21.62 13.64 -13.59
C ARG A 2 21.03 13.99 -12.23
N ILE A 3 20.09 13.21 -11.72
CA ILE A 3 19.41 13.49 -10.45
C ILE A 3 19.71 12.40 -9.45
N LEU A 4 20.23 12.78 -8.28
CA LEU A 4 20.41 11.88 -7.14
C LEU A 4 19.18 11.99 -6.23
N LEU A 5 18.46 10.88 -6.04
CA LEU A 5 17.44 10.80 -5.00
C LEU A 5 18.09 10.39 -3.68
N LEU A 6 18.01 11.23 -2.65
CA LEU A 6 18.48 10.92 -1.30
C LEU A 6 17.28 10.63 -0.39
N CYS A 7 17.13 9.40 0.07
CA CYS A 7 15.97 9.04 0.90
C CYS A 7 16.30 8.08 2.05
N HIS A 8 15.64 8.26 3.20
CA HIS A 8 15.78 7.34 4.34
C HIS A 8 15.33 5.91 4.01
N SER A 9 14.35 5.79 3.13
CA SER A 9 13.99 4.53 2.49
C SER A 9 13.44 4.80 1.09
N PHE A 10 13.58 3.84 0.19
CA PHE A 10 12.99 3.89 -1.15
C PHE A 10 11.48 3.59 -1.09
N ASN A 11 10.76 4.49 -0.41
CA ASN A 11 9.34 4.40 -0.07
C ASN A 11 8.42 4.68 -1.27
N SER A 12 7.10 4.68 -1.05
CA SER A 12 6.10 4.89 -2.12
C SER A 12 6.30 6.20 -2.88
N LEU A 13 6.58 7.31 -2.18
CA LEU A 13 6.82 8.61 -2.82
C LEU A 13 8.13 8.61 -3.62
N SER A 14 9.20 8.05 -3.05
CA SER A 14 10.50 7.95 -3.72
C SER A 14 10.40 7.11 -5.00
N GLN A 15 9.66 5.99 -4.96
CA GLN A 15 9.40 5.16 -6.13
C GLN A 15 8.57 5.88 -7.20
N ARG A 16 7.54 6.63 -6.79
CA ARG A 16 6.71 7.41 -7.72
C ARG A 16 7.53 8.50 -8.41
N LEU A 17 8.27 9.31 -7.64
CA LEU A 17 9.14 10.34 -8.20
C LEU A 17 10.23 9.74 -9.10
N TYR A 18 10.84 8.63 -8.70
CA TYR A 18 11.79 7.92 -9.55
C TYR A 18 11.18 7.56 -10.91
N ALA A 19 9.96 7.02 -10.93
CA ALA A 19 9.30 6.62 -12.17
C ALA A 19 8.94 7.82 -13.06
N GLU A 20 8.40 8.90 -12.49
CA GLU A 20 8.05 10.12 -13.25
C GLU A 20 9.30 10.79 -13.83
N LEU A 21 10.38 10.89 -13.04
CA LEU A 21 11.64 11.48 -13.50
C LEU A 21 12.32 10.61 -14.57
N ALA A 22 12.26 9.28 -14.43
CA ALA A 22 12.78 8.37 -15.44
C ALA A 22 12.01 8.50 -16.76
N ALA A 23 10.68 8.66 -16.70
CA ALA A 23 9.83 8.87 -17.88
C ALA A 23 10.15 10.18 -18.62
N LEU A 24 10.66 11.19 -17.92
CA LEU A 24 11.16 12.45 -18.50
C LEU A 24 12.59 12.34 -19.06
N GLY A 25 13.21 11.16 -19.03
CA GLY A 25 14.54 10.92 -19.59
C GLY A 25 15.70 11.40 -18.71
N HIS A 26 15.46 11.64 -17.41
CA HIS A 26 16.53 11.95 -16.47
C HIS A 26 17.41 10.72 -16.19
N THR A 27 18.71 10.94 -15.98
CA THR A 27 19.61 9.90 -15.47
C THR A 27 19.50 9.87 -13.96
N LEU A 28 19.04 8.77 -13.39
CA LEU A 28 18.75 8.67 -11.96
C LEU A 28 19.72 7.74 -11.25
N SER A 29 20.02 8.10 -10.01
CA SER A 29 20.55 7.18 -9.01
C SER A 29 19.86 7.46 -7.69
N VAL A 30 19.79 6.46 -6.81
CA VAL A 30 19.27 6.59 -5.46
C VAL A 30 20.40 6.32 -4.47
N GLU A 31 20.46 7.10 -3.40
CA GLU A 31 21.27 6.83 -2.21
C GLU A 31 20.36 6.84 -0.97
N LEU A 32 20.54 5.85 -0.09
CA LEU A 32 19.86 5.81 1.19
C LEU A 32 20.55 6.74 2.19
N ASP A 33 19.74 7.49 2.94
CA ASP A 33 20.20 8.41 3.98
C ASP A 33 20.69 7.63 5.22
N ILE A 34 21.98 7.23 5.18
CA ILE A 34 22.64 6.37 6.19
C ILE A 34 23.60 7.19 7.07
N ALA A 35 24.61 7.82 6.46
CA ALA A 35 25.61 8.65 7.11
C ALA A 35 26.06 9.78 6.18
N ASP A 36 26.60 10.86 6.75
CA ASP A 36 26.97 12.05 5.98
C ASP A 36 28.07 11.73 4.95
N SER A 37 29.09 10.97 5.36
CA SER A 37 30.17 10.50 4.48
C SER A 37 29.66 9.63 3.32
N VAL A 38 28.60 8.87 3.52
CA VAL A 38 27.98 8.03 2.47
C VAL A 38 27.26 8.90 1.44
N THR A 39 26.57 9.95 1.90
CA THR A 39 25.93 10.94 1.02
C THR A 39 26.96 11.72 0.22
N GLU A 40 28.02 12.20 0.87
CA GLU A 40 29.13 12.92 0.22
C GLU A 40 29.81 12.07 -0.86
N GLU A 41 30.11 10.81 -0.54
CA GLU A 41 30.67 9.86 -1.49
C GLU A 41 29.73 9.63 -2.68
N ALA A 42 28.43 9.45 -2.43
CA ALA A 42 27.46 9.26 -3.51
C ALA A 42 27.40 10.47 -4.46
N VAL A 43 27.46 11.69 -3.93
CA VAL A 43 27.54 12.92 -4.72
C VAL A 43 28.85 12.97 -5.52
N ALA A 44 29.99 12.64 -4.91
CA ALA A 44 31.29 12.61 -5.58
C ALA A 44 31.35 11.58 -6.72
N LEU A 45 30.81 10.38 -6.51
CA LEU A 45 30.75 9.31 -7.51
C LEU A 45 29.77 9.63 -8.64
N PHE A 46 28.55 10.04 -8.28
CA PHE A 46 27.48 10.24 -9.25
C PHE A 46 27.55 11.59 -9.97
N ARG A 47 28.20 12.61 -9.39
CA ARG A 47 28.26 13.99 -9.92
C ARG A 47 26.88 14.46 -10.43
N PRO A 48 25.86 14.50 -9.56
CA PRO A 48 24.52 14.96 -9.94
C PRO A 48 24.52 16.43 -10.35
N ASP A 49 23.58 16.80 -11.21
CA ASP A 49 23.24 18.20 -11.51
C ASP A 49 22.29 18.77 -10.42
N LEU A 50 21.55 17.88 -9.75
CA LEU A 50 20.57 18.20 -8.71
C LEU A 50 20.39 17.00 -7.77
N LEU A 51 20.22 17.28 -6.48
CA LEU A 51 19.77 16.31 -5.49
C LEU A 51 18.30 16.56 -5.13
N ILE A 52 17.48 15.51 -5.12
CA ILE A 52 16.09 15.56 -4.64
C ILE A 52 15.95 14.65 -3.43
N ALA A 53 15.38 15.18 -2.35
CA ALA A 53 15.21 14.48 -1.10
C ALA A 53 13.72 14.29 -0.79
N PRO A 54 13.10 13.20 -1.30
CA PRO A 54 11.66 12.96 -1.17
C PRO A 54 11.24 12.50 0.22
N PHE A 55 12.17 11.96 1.01
CA PHE A 55 11.91 11.47 2.35
C PHE A 55 13.21 11.42 3.17
N LEU A 56 13.43 12.41 4.03
CA LEU A 56 14.59 12.48 4.91
C LEU A 56 14.22 12.39 6.38
N LYS A 57 15.19 11.96 7.19
CA LYS A 57 15.14 12.06 8.66
C LYS A 57 16.31 12.83 9.25
N ARG A 58 17.37 13.04 8.46
CA ARG A 58 18.58 13.78 8.84
C ARG A 58 18.75 14.98 7.91
N ARG A 59 19.54 15.96 8.34
CA ARG A 59 19.91 17.09 7.48
C ARG A 59 20.83 16.60 6.37
N ILE A 60 20.73 17.23 5.20
CA ILE A 60 21.73 17.06 4.15
C ILE A 60 23.04 17.73 4.64
N PRO A 61 24.22 17.10 4.46
CA PRO A 61 25.50 17.68 4.89
C PRO A 61 25.78 19.04 4.24
N ASP A 62 26.40 19.94 4.99
CA ASP A 62 26.79 21.29 4.56
C ASP A 62 27.65 21.30 3.29
N SER A 63 28.59 20.36 3.24
CA SER A 63 29.47 20.08 2.10
C SER A 63 28.70 19.79 0.81
N VAL A 64 27.48 19.26 0.90
CA VAL A 64 26.65 18.88 -0.24
C VAL A 64 25.75 20.03 -0.67
N TRP A 65 24.91 20.56 0.23
CA TRP A 65 23.88 21.52 -0.18
C TRP A 65 24.45 22.92 -0.52
N ARG A 66 25.65 23.26 -0.03
CA ARG A 66 26.37 24.47 -0.47
C ARG A 66 26.96 24.33 -1.87
N ALA A 67 27.32 23.11 -2.28
CA ALA A 67 27.99 22.84 -3.55
C ALA A 67 27.02 22.51 -4.69
N LEU A 68 25.81 22.04 -4.36
CA LEU A 68 24.84 21.50 -5.31
C LEU A 68 23.41 21.92 -4.92
N PRO A 69 22.55 22.30 -5.89
CA PRO A 69 21.12 22.45 -5.65
C PRO A 69 20.53 21.18 -5.00
N CYS A 70 19.78 21.38 -3.92
CA CYS A 70 19.22 20.29 -3.11
C CYS A 70 17.77 20.60 -2.80
N PHE A 71 16.85 19.90 -3.43
CA PHE A 71 15.41 20.09 -3.25
C PHE A 71 14.86 19.09 -2.24
N ILE A 72 14.27 19.59 -1.16
CA ILE A 72 13.59 18.80 -0.13
C ILE A 72 12.10 18.83 -0.42
N VAL A 73 11.45 17.66 -0.42
CA VAL A 73 10.00 17.54 -0.54
C VAL A 73 9.40 17.48 0.86
N HIS A 74 8.81 18.58 1.29
CA HIS A 74 8.17 18.72 2.59
C HIS A 74 6.66 18.48 2.51
N PRO A 75 6.08 17.52 3.26
CA PRO A 75 4.65 17.21 3.22
C PRO A 75 3.80 18.22 4.02
N GLY A 76 4.06 19.52 3.81
CA GLY A 76 3.33 20.65 4.37
C GLY A 76 3.25 21.82 3.37
N PRO A 77 2.24 22.70 3.50
CA PRO A 77 2.13 23.91 2.68
C PRO A 77 3.28 24.89 2.99
N PRO A 78 3.51 25.91 2.14
CA PRO A 78 4.55 26.89 2.40
C PRO A 78 4.40 27.51 3.80
N GLY A 79 5.52 27.65 4.51
CA GLY A 79 5.54 28.10 5.89
C GLY A 79 5.73 26.96 6.87
N ASP A 80 4.97 25.86 6.72
CA ASP A 80 5.01 24.73 7.65
C ASP A 80 6.41 24.13 7.73
N ARG A 81 6.90 23.90 8.96
CA ARG A 81 8.23 23.30 9.19
C ARG A 81 8.17 22.20 10.22
N GLY A 82 8.97 21.16 10.00
CA GLY A 82 9.27 20.15 11.01
C GLY A 82 8.76 18.75 10.67
N PRO A 83 9.18 17.76 11.47
CA PRO A 83 9.18 16.36 11.06
C PRO A 83 7.82 15.65 11.13
N ALA A 84 6.76 16.34 11.58
CA ALA A 84 5.46 15.76 11.89
C ALA A 84 4.29 16.54 11.26
N ALA A 85 4.53 17.18 10.11
CA ALA A 85 3.58 18.03 9.38
C ALA A 85 2.15 17.45 9.29
N LEU A 86 2.01 16.25 8.69
CA LEU A 86 0.71 15.58 8.55
C LEU A 86 0.09 15.16 9.88
N ASP A 87 0.91 14.77 10.87
CA ASP A 87 0.42 14.40 12.19
C ASP A 87 -0.30 15.58 12.87
N TRP A 88 0.31 16.77 12.81
CA TRP A 88 -0.28 18.01 13.31
C TRP A 88 -1.52 18.40 12.52
N ALA A 89 -1.45 18.39 11.18
CA ALA A 89 -2.57 18.77 10.33
C ALA A 89 -3.83 17.94 10.58
N ILE A 90 -3.69 16.62 10.79
CA ILE A 90 -4.82 15.73 11.08
C ILE A 90 -5.39 16.00 12.48
N LEU A 91 -4.54 16.17 13.50
CA LEU A 91 -5.01 16.44 14.87
C LEU A 91 -5.68 17.80 15.02
N GLU A 92 -5.20 18.80 14.29
CA GLU A 92 -5.76 20.16 14.28
C GLU A 92 -7.02 20.27 13.41
N GLY A 93 -7.41 19.19 12.70
CA GLY A 93 -8.59 19.19 11.83
C GLY A 93 -8.49 20.18 10.66
N ARG A 94 -7.28 20.38 10.12
CA ARG A 94 -7.07 21.29 8.98
C ARG A 94 -7.92 20.84 7.78
N ALA A 95 -8.66 21.77 7.17
CA ALA A 95 -9.52 21.49 6.01
C ALA A 95 -8.73 21.43 4.68
N GLU A 96 -7.63 22.15 4.61
CA GLU A 96 -6.71 22.17 3.46
C GLU A 96 -5.29 21.93 3.95
N TRP A 97 -4.48 21.33 3.08
CA TRP A 97 -3.06 21.09 3.32
C TRP A 97 -2.28 21.19 2.00
N GLY A 98 -1.00 20.84 2.03
CA GLY A 98 -0.19 20.89 0.82
C GLY A 98 1.17 20.22 0.95
N VAL A 99 1.93 20.33 -0.13
CA VAL A 99 3.34 19.93 -0.23
C VAL A 99 4.14 21.11 -0.75
N THR A 100 5.36 21.24 -0.24
CA THR A 100 6.32 22.27 -0.64
C THR A 100 7.62 21.61 -1.09
N VAL A 101 8.17 22.08 -2.20
CA VAL A 101 9.53 21.74 -2.64
C VAL A 101 10.41 22.94 -2.36
N LEU A 102 11.36 22.77 -1.44
CA LEU A 102 12.21 23.84 -0.93
C LEU A 102 13.69 23.54 -1.12
N GLN A 103 14.50 24.58 -1.24
CA GLN A 103 15.96 24.46 -1.29
C GLN A 103 16.52 24.20 0.12
N ALA A 104 17.46 23.27 0.26
CA ALA A 104 18.20 23.11 1.50
C ALA A 104 19.10 24.33 1.77
N ASP A 105 19.04 24.87 2.99
CA ASP A 105 19.81 26.04 3.44
C ASP A 105 20.53 25.81 4.80
N GLY A 106 20.52 24.58 5.29
CA GLY A 106 21.12 24.17 6.57
C GLY A 106 20.13 24.12 7.73
N ASP A 107 19.00 24.83 7.64
CA ASP A 107 17.90 24.77 8.60
C ASP A 107 16.83 23.78 8.15
N PHE A 108 16.03 23.26 9.09
CA PHE A 108 14.95 22.33 8.74
C PHE A 108 13.77 23.08 8.14
N ASP A 109 13.43 22.74 6.89
CA ASP A 109 12.26 23.22 6.15
C ASP A 109 12.13 24.75 6.09
N ALA A 110 13.26 25.47 6.17
CA ALA A 110 13.29 26.92 6.24
C ALA A 110 13.68 27.61 4.93
N GLY A 111 14.27 26.85 4.01
CA GLY A 111 14.87 27.43 2.82
C GLY A 111 13.87 27.90 1.75
N PRO A 112 14.38 28.58 0.70
CA PRO A 112 13.56 29.15 -0.35
C PRO A 112 12.65 28.13 -1.04
N VAL A 113 11.39 28.51 -1.27
CA VAL A 113 10.39 27.64 -1.90
C VAL A 113 10.53 27.68 -3.43
N TRP A 114 10.70 26.53 -4.07
CA TRP A 114 10.75 26.41 -5.52
C TRP A 114 9.36 26.22 -6.14
N ALA A 115 8.52 25.41 -5.50
CA ALA A 115 7.15 25.15 -5.92
C ALA A 115 6.33 24.58 -4.75
N HIS A 116 5.01 24.63 -4.85
CA HIS A 116 4.11 24.00 -3.90
C HIS A 116 2.81 23.58 -4.57
N ALA A 117 2.09 22.63 -3.98
CA ALA A 117 0.78 22.19 -4.44
C ALA A 117 -0.13 21.91 -3.23
N GLY A 118 -1.36 22.42 -3.29
CA GLY A 118 -2.36 22.27 -2.22
C GLY A 118 -3.38 21.17 -2.52
N PHE A 119 -4.07 20.70 -1.48
CA PHE A 119 -5.16 19.73 -1.61
C PHE A 119 -6.13 19.81 -0.41
N PRO A 120 -7.41 19.43 -0.61
CA PRO A 120 -8.37 19.29 0.49
C PRO A 120 -8.01 18.08 1.37
N MET A 121 -8.16 18.22 2.69
CA MET A 121 -7.89 17.16 3.65
C MET A 121 -9.10 16.23 3.79
N ARG A 122 -8.90 14.93 3.55
CA ARG A 122 -9.89 13.91 3.89
C ARG A 122 -9.75 13.45 5.32
N ALA A 123 -10.85 12.98 5.90
CA ALA A 123 -10.88 12.27 7.18
C ALA A 123 -10.31 10.84 7.03
N ALA A 124 -9.01 10.75 6.77
CA ALA A 124 -8.30 9.50 6.48
C ALA A 124 -7.04 9.35 7.36
N SER A 125 -6.46 8.16 7.37
CA SER A 125 -5.18 7.94 8.05
C SER A 125 -4.05 8.72 7.39
N LYS A 126 -3.04 9.10 8.17
CA LYS A 126 -1.81 9.72 7.66
C LYS A 126 -1.19 8.94 6.52
N GLY A 127 -1.11 7.61 6.67
CA GLY A 127 -0.60 6.74 5.63
C GLY A 127 -1.42 6.78 4.33
N ALA A 128 -2.76 6.90 4.43
CA ALA A 128 -3.62 7.03 3.26
C ALA A 128 -3.45 8.39 2.56
N LEU A 129 -3.42 9.49 3.32
CA LEU A 129 -3.16 10.84 2.77
C LEU A 129 -1.78 10.93 2.12
N TYR A 130 -0.76 10.33 2.75
CA TYR A 130 0.62 10.32 2.23
C TYR A 130 0.70 9.63 0.85
N ARG A 131 -0.04 8.53 0.66
CA ARG A 131 -0.01 7.72 -0.57
C ARG A 131 -0.90 8.26 -1.70
N ALA A 132 -1.87 9.10 -1.38
CA ALA A 132 -2.78 9.71 -2.35
C ALA A 132 -2.42 11.20 -2.52
N GLU A 133 -3.11 12.09 -1.82
CA GLU A 133 -3.05 13.53 -2.06
C GLU A 133 -1.63 14.11 -1.94
N VAL A 134 -0.87 13.71 -0.92
CA VAL A 134 0.50 14.19 -0.71
C VAL A 134 1.40 13.71 -1.85
N THR A 135 1.25 12.47 -2.32
CA THR A 135 2.09 11.95 -3.40
C THR A 135 1.79 12.66 -4.72
N GLU A 136 0.53 12.88 -5.06
CA GLU A 136 0.16 13.63 -6.28
C GLU A 136 0.64 15.08 -6.21
N ALA A 137 0.43 15.76 -5.07
CA ALA A 137 0.91 17.13 -4.85
C ALA A 137 2.44 17.21 -4.89
N ALA A 138 3.15 16.23 -4.32
CA ALA A 138 4.60 16.14 -4.33
C ALA A 138 5.16 15.95 -5.74
N VAL A 139 4.54 15.10 -6.56
CA VAL A 139 4.91 14.93 -7.97
C VAL A 139 4.72 16.26 -8.71
N ALA A 140 3.54 16.87 -8.60
CA ALA A 140 3.24 18.13 -9.27
C ALA A 140 4.24 19.25 -8.88
N ALA A 141 4.46 19.45 -7.58
CA ALA A 141 5.39 20.45 -7.08
C ALA A 141 6.84 20.16 -7.48
N THR A 142 7.28 18.89 -7.47
CA THR A 142 8.65 18.53 -7.87
C THR A 142 8.89 18.78 -9.34
N LEU A 143 7.95 18.41 -10.21
CA LEU A 143 8.06 18.66 -11.64
C LEU A 143 8.06 20.16 -11.96
N GLN A 144 7.23 20.95 -11.25
CA GLN A 144 7.23 22.40 -11.39
C GLN A 144 8.56 23.03 -10.90
N ALA A 145 9.08 22.60 -9.75
CA ALA A 145 10.37 23.05 -9.23
C ALA A 145 11.51 22.77 -10.21
N LEU A 146 11.52 21.57 -10.82
CA LEU A 146 12.48 21.18 -11.85
C LEU A 146 12.40 22.05 -13.09
N ALA A 147 11.18 22.31 -13.60
CA ALA A 147 10.98 23.14 -14.78
C ALA A 147 11.50 24.57 -14.54
N ARG A 148 11.17 25.16 -13.38
CA ARG A 148 11.66 26.50 -12.97
C ARG A 148 13.18 26.53 -12.86
N HIS A 149 13.76 25.54 -12.21
CA HIS A 149 15.21 25.44 -12.05
C HIS A 149 15.93 25.31 -13.40
N ALA A 150 15.42 24.45 -14.29
CA ALA A 150 15.97 24.29 -15.64
C ALA A 150 15.84 25.56 -16.49
N ALA A 151 14.80 26.38 -16.25
CA ALA A 151 14.62 27.68 -16.90
C ALA A 151 15.49 28.81 -16.31
N GLY A 152 16.25 28.54 -15.24
CA GLY A 152 17.04 29.56 -14.54
C GLY A 152 16.20 30.56 -13.75
N GLU A 153 14.95 30.22 -13.43
CA GLU A 153 14.08 31.07 -12.63
C GLU A 153 14.50 31.06 -11.16
N PRO A 154 14.31 32.18 -10.42
CA PRO A 154 14.54 32.19 -8.99
C PRO A 154 13.44 31.43 -8.22
N PRO A 155 13.71 31.05 -6.95
CA PRO A 155 12.68 30.59 -6.02
C PRO A 155 11.51 31.57 -5.90
N LEU A 156 10.34 31.07 -5.53
CA LEU A 156 9.13 31.85 -5.35
C LEU A 156 9.27 32.85 -4.20
N THR A 157 8.74 34.05 -4.42
CA THR A 157 8.55 35.04 -3.35
C THR A 157 7.13 34.85 -2.80
N LEU A 158 7.03 34.34 -1.58
CA LEU A 158 5.76 34.07 -0.91
C LEU A 158 5.57 35.02 0.28
N PRO A 159 4.32 35.42 0.60
CA PRO A 159 4.06 36.19 1.80
C PRO A 159 4.42 35.35 3.05
N PRO A 160 4.81 36.00 4.17
CA PRO A 160 5.05 35.30 5.43
C PRO A 160 3.84 34.45 5.83
N GLN A 161 4.08 33.18 6.12
CA GLN A 161 3.05 32.22 6.52
C GLN A 161 3.11 31.98 8.03
N ALA A 162 1.97 31.75 8.67
CA ALA A 162 1.84 31.68 10.13
C ALA A 162 2.24 30.31 10.72
N ASP A 163 2.14 29.25 9.93
CA ASP A 163 2.44 27.88 10.34
C ASP A 163 3.96 27.70 10.47
N GLY A 164 4.55 28.10 11.60
CA GLY A 164 6.00 28.03 11.82
C GLY A 164 6.52 26.63 12.15
N TRP A 165 7.62 26.57 12.91
CA TRP A 165 8.23 25.31 13.35
C TRP A 165 7.34 24.51 14.30
N ARG A 166 7.07 23.25 13.94
CA ARG A 166 6.40 22.26 14.78
C ARG A 166 7.30 21.05 15.00
N GLY A 167 7.63 20.77 16.26
CA GLY A 167 8.44 19.62 16.64
C GLY A 167 7.73 18.27 16.42
N VAL A 168 8.43 17.19 16.79
CA VAL A 168 7.83 15.85 16.83
C VAL A 168 6.59 15.87 17.73
N LEU A 169 5.47 15.36 17.23
CA LEU A 169 4.23 15.26 18.01
C LEU A 169 4.37 14.14 19.08
N PRO A 170 4.40 14.48 20.39
CA PRO A 170 4.65 13.52 21.47
C PRO A 170 3.45 12.61 21.73
N GLN A 171 3.69 11.43 22.31
CA GLN A 171 2.62 10.48 22.65
C GLN A 171 1.56 11.08 23.60
N ALA A 172 1.93 11.97 24.51
CA ALA A 172 0.98 12.66 25.39
C ALA A 172 -0.10 13.46 24.63
N ARG A 173 0.21 13.96 23.43
CA ARG A 173 -0.77 14.65 22.56
C ARG A 173 -1.58 13.69 21.68
N ARG A 174 -1.10 12.45 21.51
CA ARG A 174 -1.77 11.37 20.77
C ARG A 174 -2.69 10.53 21.66
N ALA A 175 -2.44 10.54 22.97
CA ALA A 175 -3.10 9.70 23.95
C ALA A 175 -4.62 9.84 23.87
N ILE A 176 -5.31 8.71 23.84
CA ILE A 176 -6.76 8.64 23.93
C ILE A 176 -7.15 8.69 25.41
N ASP A 177 -8.00 9.65 25.75
CA ASP A 177 -8.70 9.69 27.03
C ASP A 177 -10.09 9.07 26.81
N TRP A 178 -10.20 7.75 27.00
CA TRP A 178 -11.44 7.02 26.75
C TRP A 178 -12.64 7.56 27.54
N ALA A 179 -12.41 8.22 28.68
CA ALA A 179 -13.48 8.79 29.50
C ALA A 179 -14.00 10.14 28.98
N ARG A 180 -13.32 10.76 28.00
CA ARG A 180 -13.65 12.10 27.49
C ARG A 180 -13.71 12.21 25.97
N ASP A 181 -12.91 11.43 25.26
CA ASP A 181 -12.80 11.48 23.81
C ASP A 181 -14.01 10.79 23.17
N ASP A 182 -14.70 11.54 22.31
CA ASP A 182 -15.72 10.99 21.42
C ASP A 182 -15.10 10.16 20.29
N SER A 183 -15.96 9.47 19.53
CA SER A 183 -15.56 8.60 18.44
C SER A 183 -14.74 9.35 17.38
N ALA A 184 -15.12 10.59 17.06
CA ALA A 184 -14.41 11.42 16.08
C ALA A 184 -12.98 11.77 16.54
N THR A 185 -12.82 12.11 17.82
CA THR A 185 -11.52 12.44 18.43
C THR A 185 -10.62 11.22 18.49
N VAL A 186 -11.15 10.05 18.89
CA VAL A 186 -10.40 8.79 18.88
C VAL A 186 -9.94 8.45 17.47
N LEU A 187 -10.83 8.57 16.47
CA LEU A 187 -10.48 8.34 15.06
C LEU A 187 -9.37 9.29 14.59
N ALA A 188 -9.45 10.59 14.90
CA ALA A 188 -8.44 11.56 14.52
C ALA A 188 -7.06 11.24 15.14
N LYS A 189 -7.03 10.90 16.43
CA LYS A 189 -5.80 10.51 17.16
C LYS A 189 -5.13 9.29 16.55
N VAL A 190 -5.90 8.25 16.25
CA VAL A 190 -5.37 7.04 15.60
C VAL A 190 -4.94 7.35 14.17
N ARG A 191 -5.76 8.04 13.37
CA ARG A 191 -5.46 8.40 11.97
C ARG A 191 -4.18 9.24 11.84
N ALA A 192 -3.95 10.21 12.73
CA ALA A 192 -2.72 11.02 12.76
C ALA A 192 -1.46 10.18 13.04
N SER A 193 -1.63 9.04 13.72
CA SER A 193 -0.56 8.18 14.19
C SER A 193 -0.43 6.88 13.38
N ASP A 194 -1.32 6.65 12.41
CA ASP A 194 -1.37 5.41 11.65
C ASP A 194 -0.34 5.37 10.51
N GLY A 195 0.21 4.20 10.26
CA GLY A 195 1.52 3.98 9.66
C GLY A 195 2.60 3.88 10.75
N GLN A 196 2.92 5.01 11.39
CA GLN A 196 3.81 5.18 12.54
C GLN A 196 3.49 6.51 13.25
N PRO A 197 3.66 6.65 14.58
CA PRO A 197 4.16 5.63 15.51
C PRO A 197 3.07 4.74 16.11
N GLY A 198 1.79 5.01 15.86
CA GLY A 198 0.65 4.46 16.59
C GLY A 198 0.34 5.23 17.87
N VAL A 199 -0.87 5.02 18.40
CA VAL A 199 -1.30 5.64 19.66
C VAL A 199 -1.08 4.66 20.80
N VAL A 200 -0.28 5.04 21.80
CA VAL A 200 -0.17 4.24 23.02
C VAL A 200 -1.47 4.33 23.82
N SER A 201 -2.02 3.19 24.21
CA SER A 201 -3.26 3.06 24.99
C SER A 201 -3.18 1.79 25.86
N ARG A 202 -4.20 1.58 26.70
CA ARG A 202 -4.39 0.34 27.45
C ARG A 202 -5.75 -0.27 27.11
N LEU A 203 -5.75 -1.51 26.62
CA LEU A 203 -6.97 -2.29 26.34
C LEU A 203 -6.86 -3.63 27.06
N CYS A 204 -7.93 -4.08 27.72
CA CYS A 204 -7.94 -5.33 28.50
C CYS A 204 -6.78 -5.45 29.52
N GLY A 205 -6.32 -4.32 30.09
CA GLY A 205 -5.17 -4.28 31.00
C GLY A 205 -3.80 -4.33 30.32
N VAL A 206 -3.73 -4.53 28.99
CA VAL A 206 -2.50 -4.63 28.21
C VAL A 206 -2.13 -3.28 27.62
N GLU A 207 -0.87 -2.87 27.75
CA GLU A 207 -0.35 -1.68 27.06
C GLU A 207 -0.11 -1.99 25.57
N VAL A 208 -0.67 -1.17 24.70
CA VAL A 208 -0.75 -1.42 23.25
C VAL A 208 -0.48 -0.16 22.44
N ARG A 209 -0.07 -0.32 21.19
CA ARG A 209 -0.17 0.71 20.15
C ARG A 209 -1.34 0.41 19.20
N LEU A 210 -2.20 1.39 19.02
CA LEU A 210 -3.40 1.31 18.17
C LEU A 210 -3.15 1.88 16.78
N TYR A 211 -3.76 1.23 15.79
CA TYR A 211 -3.70 1.57 14.37
C TYR A 211 -5.02 1.18 13.68
N ASP A 212 -5.19 1.62 12.42
CA ASP A 212 -6.25 1.14 11.53
C ASP A 212 -7.65 1.29 12.14
N ALA A 213 -7.98 2.54 12.55
CA ALA A 213 -9.26 2.83 13.18
C ALA A 213 -10.35 3.23 12.17
N HIS A 214 -11.53 2.65 12.33
CA HIS A 214 -12.69 2.84 11.46
C HIS A 214 -13.93 3.24 12.27
N PRO A 215 -14.84 4.05 11.70
CA PRO A 215 -16.09 4.40 12.37
C PRO A 215 -16.96 3.16 12.57
N ALA A 216 -17.74 3.15 13.65
CA ALA A 216 -18.78 2.14 13.89
C ALA A 216 -20.16 2.81 13.90
N THR A 217 -21.14 2.21 13.22
CA THR A 217 -22.53 2.70 13.27
C THR A 217 -23.19 2.36 14.60
N ALA A 218 -24.32 3.00 14.89
CA ALA A 218 -25.16 2.62 16.04
C ALA A 218 -25.59 1.14 16.00
N ALA A 219 -25.82 0.59 14.81
CA ALA A 219 -26.19 -0.81 14.64
C ALA A 219 -25.05 -1.77 15.04
N ALA A 220 -23.78 -1.37 14.83
CA ALA A 220 -22.62 -2.20 15.15
C ALA A 220 -22.51 -2.53 16.65
N TRP A 221 -22.84 -1.57 17.51
CA TRP A 221 -22.75 -1.70 18.97
C TRP A 221 -24.11 -1.84 19.67
N ALA A 222 -25.21 -1.93 18.91
CA ALA A 222 -26.54 -2.09 19.47
C ALA A 222 -26.67 -3.34 20.35
N GLY A 223 -27.24 -3.16 21.55
CA GLY A 223 -27.43 -4.23 22.53
C GLY A 223 -26.14 -4.68 23.24
N LEU A 224 -25.00 -4.03 22.99
CA LEU A 224 -23.76 -4.25 23.74
C LEU A 224 -23.63 -3.17 24.81
N ASN A 225 -23.27 -3.59 26.02
CA ASN A 225 -22.98 -2.70 27.13
C ASN A 225 -21.48 -2.79 27.46
N GLY A 226 -20.90 -1.68 27.89
CA GLY A 226 -19.52 -1.60 28.35
C GLY A 226 -19.14 -0.16 28.66
N ALA A 227 -18.11 0.00 29.48
CA ALA A 227 -17.53 1.31 29.78
C ALA A 227 -16.68 1.82 28.60
N PRO A 228 -16.53 3.14 28.42
CA PRO A 228 -15.59 3.68 27.43
C PRO A 228 -14.18 3.11 27.60
N GLY A 229 -13.58 2.66 26.50
CA GLY A 229 -12.29 1.96 26.47
C GLY A 229 -12.40 0.43 26.52
N GLU A 230 -13.58 -0.14 26.75
CA GLU A 230 -13.78 -1.59 26.73
C GLU A 230 -14.03 -2.11 25.30
N PRO A 231 -13.33 -3.19 24.89
CA PRO A 231 -13.70 -3.95 23.71
C PRO A 231 -15.05 -4.67 23.92
N LEU A 232 -15.96 -4.55 22.95
CA LEU A 232 -17.34 -5.05 23.03
C LEU A 232 -17.60 -6.24 22.11
N ALA A 233 -16.91 -6.31 20.96
CA ALA A 233 -17.14 -7.30 19.92
C ALA A 233 -15.92 -7.45 19.01
N ARG A 234 -15.95 -8.51 18.19
CA ARG A 234 -15.01 -8.77 17.10
C ARG A 234 -15.72 -8.71 15.74
N ARG A 235 -14.97 -8.33 14.70
CA ARG A 235 -15.37 -8.45 13.29
C ARG A 235 -14.12 -8.51 12.43
N ASP A 236 -13.99 -9.50 11.56
CA ASP A 236 -12.89 -9.58 10.59
C ASP A 236 -11.50 -9.39 11.23
N ASP A 237 -11.32 -9.92 12.44
CA ASP A 237 -10.13 -9.76 13.30
C ASP A 237 -9.88 -8.35 13.87
N ALA A 238 -10.80 -7.41 13.69
CA ALA A 238 -10.85 -6.11 14.37
C ALA A 238 -11.62 -6.16 15.69
N LEU A 239 -11.36 -5.19 16.57
CA LEU A 239 -12.05 -5.01 17.85
C LEU A 239 -12.94 -3.77 17.85
N LEU A 240 -14.19 -3.91 18.26
CA LEU A 240 -15.10 -2.80 18.50
C LEU A 240 -14.86 -2.24 19.91
N CYS A 241 -14.35 -1.03 20.04
CA CYS A 241 -14.08 -0.40 21.33
C CYS A 241 -15.08 0.72 21.63
N ARG A 242 -15.67 0.71 22.83
CA ARG A 242 -16.60 1.73 23.29
C ARG A 242 -15.90 3.08 23.45
N THR A 243 -16.55 4.16 23.02
CA THR A 243 -16.18 5.56 23.30
C THR A 243 -17.28 6.21 24.12
N VAL A 244 -17.12 7.49 24.50
CA VAL A 244 -18.13 8.17 25.33
C VAL A 244 -19.50 8.31 24.62
N ASP A 245 -19.50 8.41 23.29
CA ASP A 245 -20.67 8.69 22.47
C ASP A 245 -21.07 7.52 21.55
N GLY A 246 -20.16 6.58 21.28
CA GLY A 246 -20.38 5.49 20.34
C GLY A 246 -19.34 4.38 20.44
N ALA A 247 -18.78 3.98 19.31
CA ALA A 247 -17.71 3.01 19.28
C ALA A 247 -16.84 3.24 18.04
N VAL A 248 -15.64 2.67 18.08
CA VAL A 248 -14.72 2.64 16.94
C VAL A 248 -14.22 1.23 16.73
N TRP A 249 -14.03 0.83 15.48
CA TRP A 249 -13.33 -0.40 15.14
C TRP A 249 -11.82 -0.13 15.14
N LEU A 250 -11.05 -1.01 15.76
CA LEU A 250 -9.58 -1.00 15.74
C LEU A 250 -9.12 -2.27 15.01
N GLY A 251 -8.55 -2.10 13.81
CA GLY A 251 -8.15 -3.21 12.96
C GLY A 251 -6.80 -3.82 13.34
N ARG A 252 -5.87 -3.01 13.85
CA ARG A 252 -4.49 -3.47 14.12
C ARG A 252 -3.95 -2.97 15.46
N ILE A 253 -3.26 -3.87 16.18
CA ILE A 253 -2.63 -3.62 17.48
C ILE A 253 -1.18 -4.13 17.46
N ALA A 254 -0.29 -3.41 18.15
CA ALA A 254 1.01 -3.94 18.56
C ALA A 254 1.10 -3.92 20.09
N ARG A 255 1.31 -5.08 20.71
CA ARG A 255 1.47 -5.17 22.17
C ARG A 255 2.81 -4.58 22.62
N LEU A 256 2.84 -3.93 23.77
CA LEU A 256 4.04 -3.34 24.37
C LEU A 256 4.56 -4.10 25.59
N ASP A 257 3.82 -5.10 26.06
CA ASP A 257 4.22 -6.03 27.12
C ASP A 257 5.06 -7.23 26.62
N ARG A 258 5.52 -7.18 25.36
CA ARG A 258 6.34 -8.21 24.71
C ARG A 258 7.70 -7.64 24.32
N THR A 259 8.72 -8.50 24.33
CA THR A 259 10.07 -8.16 23.86
C THR A 259 10.08 -7.76 22.38
N VAL A 260 9.24 -8.43 21.58
CA VAL A 260 9.03 -8.14 20.16
C VAL A 260 7.61 -7.60 19.96
N SER A 261 7.52 -6.36 19.51
CA SER A 261 6.24 -5.69 19.21
C SER A 261 5.97 -5.70 17.70
N ILE A 262 5.09 -6.59 17.25
CA ILE A 262 4.65 -6.69 15.85
C ILE A 262 3.23 -6.15 15.75
N LYS A 263 2.96 -5.35 14.71
CA LYS A 263 1.61 -4.90 14.37
C LYS A 263 0.82 -6.08 13.78
N LEU A 264 -0.26 -6.51 14.44
CA LEU A 264 -1.09 -7.66 14.09
C LEU A 264 -2.57 -7.27 14.03
N PRO A 265 -3.46 -8.10 13.43
CA PRO A 265 -4.91 -7.95 13.60
C PRO A 265 -5.26 -7.85 15.09
N ALA A 266 -6.17 -6.95 15.45
CA ALA A 266 -6.43 -6.60 16.84
C ALA A 266 -6.90 -7.79 17.68
N ALA A 267 -7.83 -8.59 17.16
CA ALA A 267 -8.32 -9.81 17.81
C ALA A 267 -7.24 -10.89 17.91
N LEU A 268 -6.28 -10.95 16.98
CA LEU A 268 -5.14 -11.87 17.07
C LEU A 268 -4.13 -11.40 18.13
N ALA A 269 -3.88 -10.10 18.22
CA ALA A 269 -2.95 -9.53 19.20
C ALA A 269 -3.45 -9.67 20.65
N LEU A 270 -4.77 -9.67 20.85
CA LEU A 270 -5.44 -9.81 22.14
C LEU A 270 -6.31 -11.08 22.17
N ALA A 271 -5.83 -12.19 21.58
CA ALA A 271 -6.63 -13.40 21.36
C ALA A 271 -7.20 -13.97 22.66
N ASP A 272 -6.37 -14.06 23.71
CA ASP A 272 -6.79 -14.60 25.01
C ASP A 272 -7.77 -13.65 25.71
N GLU A 273 -7.48 -12.34 25.68
CA GLU A 273 -8.26 -11.32 26.35
C GLU A 273 -9.63 -11.07 25.68
N THR A 274 -9.78 -11.43 24.41
CA THR A 274 -10.98 -11.14 23.61
C THR A 274 -11.70 -12.39 23.10
N ALA A 275 -11.27 -13.59 23.49
CA ALA A 275 -11.85 -14.85 23.04
C ALA A 275 -13.36 -14.97 23.29
N ALA A 276 -13.83 -14.43 24.42
CA ALA A 276 -15.24 -14.46 24.84
C ALA A 276 -16.11 -13.38 24.19
N LEU A 277 -15.52 -12.42 23.46
CA LEU A 277 -16.29 -11.36 22.81
C LEU A 277 -17.13 -11.91 21.66
N PRO A 278 -18.38 -11.44 21.50
CA PRO A 278 -19.24 -11.85 20.39
C PRO A 278 -18.66 -11.42 19.04
N GLU A 279 -18.87 -12.24 18.02
CA GLU A 279 -18.56 -11.91 16.63
C GLU A 279 -19.73 -11.15 16.00
N ARG A 280 -19.44 -10.03 15.33
CA ARG A 280 -20.41 -9.22 14.58
C ARG A 280 -20.17 -9.36 13.09
N VAL A 281 -21.02 -10.12 12.42
CA VAL A 281 -20.96 -10.27 10.96
C VAL A 281 -21.46 -9.01 10.26
N ALA A 282 -20.72 -8.54 9.27
CA ALA A 282 -21.18 -7.52 8.32
C ALA A 282 -21.52 -8.19 6.98
N PRO A 283 -22.78 -8.11 6.50
CA PRO A 283 -23.13 -8.59 5.16
C PRO A 283 -22.29 -7.91 4.08
N LEU A 284 -21.98 -8.62 2.99
CA LEU A 284 -21.26 -8.04 1.86
C LEU A 284 -22.03 -6.85 1.25
N THR A 285 -23.35 -7.01 1.09
CA THR A 285 -24.25 -5.94 0.63
C THR A 285 -24.85 -5.24 1.85
N ARG A 286 -24.49 -3.98 2.05
CA ARG A 286 -24.92 -3.15 3.18
C ARG A 286 -24.79 -1.66 2.85
N ALA A 287 -25.30 -0.80 3.72
CA ALA A 287 -25.16 0.66 3.63
C ALA A 287 -23.68 1.11 3.70
N ASP A 288 -23.40 2.33 3.20
CA ASP A 288 -22.04 2.88 3.06
C ASP A 288 -21.35 3.18 4.39
N ASP A 289 -22.11 3.34 5.46
CA ASP A 289 -21.65 3.83 6.77
C ASP A 289 -21.08 2.73 7.67
N GLU A 290 -21.42 1.46 7.42
CA GLU A 290 -20.95 0.33 8.23
C GLU A 290 -19.64 -0.26 7.69
N TRP A 291 -18.57 -0.10 8.46
CA TRP A 291 -17.25 -0.60 8.09
C TRP A 291 -17.15 -2.14 8.16
N ALA A 292 -16.55 -2.72 7.13
CA ALA A 292 -15.98 -4.07 7.12
C ALA A 292 -14.94 -4.13 6.00
N GLU A 293 -14.01 -5.08 6.09
CA GLU A 293 -12.92 -5.19 5.11
C GLU A 293 -13.42 -5.51 3.69
N LEU A 294 -14.52 -6.25 3.57
CA LEU A 294 -15.11 -6.65 2.29
C LEU A 294 -16.46 -5.97 2.06
N ARG A 295 -16.79 -5.72 0.80
CA ARG A 295 -18.09 -5.18 0.40
C ARG A 295 -18.44 -5.52 -1.04
N TYR A 296 -19.73 -5.69 -1.31
CA TYR A 296 -20.26 -5.94 -2.64
C TYR A 296 -21.37 -4.96 -3.02
N ALA A 297 -21.36 -4.49 -4.27
CA ALA A 297 -22.41 -3.67 -4.87
C ALA A 297 -22.67 -4.10 -6.31
N GLU A 298 -23.88 -3.85 -6.81
CA GLU A 298 -24.28 -4.11 -8.20
C GLU A 298 -24.67 -2.82 -8.90
N HIS A 299 -24.23 -2.67 -10.14
CA HIS A 299 -24.47 -1.49 -10.97
C HIS A 299 -24.93 -1.90 -12.38
N GLY A 300 -25.58 -0.99 -13.10
CA GLY A 300 -26.06 -1.22 -14.45
C GLY A 300 -27.48 -1.78 -14.54
N ALA A 301 -27.96 -1.97 -15.77
CA ALA A 301 -29.31 -2.44 -16.05
C ALA A 301 -29.41 -3.98 -15.95
N PRO A 302 -30.62 -4.54 -15.73
CA PRO A 302 -30.85 -5.98 -15.83
C PRO A 302 -30.35 -6.55 -17.17
N GLY A 303 -29.62 -7.67 -17.14
CA GLY A 303 -28.98 -8.27 -18.32
C GLY A 303 -27.64 -7.66 -18.72
N ALA A 304 -27.21 -6.58 -18.05
CA ALA A 304 -25.90 -5.94 -18.21
C ALA A 304 -25.35 -5.47 -16.85
N ARG A 305 -25.55 -6.28 -15.80
CA ARG A 305 -25.14 -5.94 -14.43
C ARG A 305 -23.65 -6.15 -14.22
N VAL A 306 -23.04 -5.19 -13.53
CA VAL A 306 -21.66 -5.23 -13.06
C VAL A 306 -21.66 -5.42 -11.54
N GLY A 307 -21.08 -6.51 -11.07
CA GLY A 307 -20.77 -6.69 -9.65
C GLY A 307 -19.45 -6.02 -9.31
N VAL A 308 -19.38 -5.35 -8.16
CA VAL A 308 -18.16 -4.76 -7.61
C VAL A 308 -17.89 -5.39 -6.26
N LEU A 309 -16.86 -6.23 -6.15
CA LEU A 309 -16.38 -6.78 -4.89
C LEU A 309 -15.13 -6.00 -4.46
N SER A 310 -15.25 -5.20 -3.41
CA SER A 310 -14.13 -4.48 -2.83
C SER A 310 -13.55 -5.19 -1.62
N PHE A 311 -12.22 -5.12 -1.47
CA PHE A 311 -11.50 -5.60 -0.29
C PHE A 311 -10.44 -4.57 0.13
N ASP A 312 -10.48 -4.11 1.37
CA ASP A 312 -9.55 -3.11 1.91
C ASP A 312 -8.76 -3.66 3.10
N PHE A 313 -7.77 -4.49 2.78
CA PHE A 313 -6.90 -5.06 3.80
C PHE A 313 -5.80 -4.06 4.19
N CYS A 314 -5.62 -3.86 5.49
CA CYS A 314 -4.62 -2.91 6.01
C CYS A 314 -3.22 -3.15 5.41
N ASN A 315 -2.63 -2.12 4.81
CA ASN A 315 -1.36 -2.15 4.07
C ASN A 315 -1.32 -3.11 2.86
N GLY A 316 -2.46 -3.58 2.37
CA GLY A 316 -2.56 -4.57 1.29
C GLY A 316 -2.01 -5.95 1.66
N ALA A 317 -1.67 -6.19 2.94
CA ALA A 317 -1.18 -7.47 3.42
C ALA A 317 -2.37 -8.43 3.59
N MET A 318 -2.30 -9.60 2.97
CA MET A 318 -3.37 -10.58 2.93
C MET A 318 -3.04 -11.77 3.83
N SER A 319 -3.59 -11.79 5.05
CA SER A 319 -3.45 -12.94 5.94
C SER A 319 -4.18 -14.16 5.38
N THR A 320 -3.89 -15.35 5.91
CA THR A 320 -4.62 -16.58 5.56
C THR A 320 -6.13 -16.42 5.76
N ALA A 321 -6.56 -15.79 6.86
CA ALA A 321 -7.98 -15.57 7.17
C ALA A 321 -8.63 -14.58 6.19
N GLN A 322 -7.93 -13.49 5.85
CA GLN A 322 -8.40 -12.52 4.86
C GLN A 322 -8.52 -13.13 3.45
N CYS A 323 -7.55 -13.97 3.05
CA CYS A 323 -7.62 -14.72 1.80
C CYS A 323 -8.84 -15.65 1.78
N ALA A 324 -9.08 -16.40 2.86
CA ALA A 324 -10.25 -17.27 2.99
C ALA A 324 -11.56 -16.47 2.89
N ARG A 325 -11.68 -15.35 3.61
CA ARG A 325 -12.85 -14.45 3.52
C ARG A 325 -13.08 -13.93 2.09
N LEU A 326 -12.01 -13.53 1.39
CA LEU A 326 -12.11 -13.06 0.00
C LEU A 326 -12.52 -14.17 -0.96
N ARG A 327 -11.99 -15.37 -0.79
CA ARG A 327 -12.38 -16.56 -1.57
C ARG A 327 -13.85 -16.92 -1.33
N ASP A 328 -14.31 -16.89 -0.08
CA ASP A 328 -15.70 -17.18 0.25
C ASP A 328 -16.66 -16.10 -0.30
N ALA A 329 -16.26 -14.83 -0.24
CA ALA A 329 -17.01 -13.73 -0.85
C ALA A 329 -17.06 -13.86 -2.39
N LEU A 330 -15.97 -14.26 -3.04
CA LEU A 330 -15.96 -14.56 -4.47
C LEU A 330 -16.96 -15.68 -4.81
N VAL A 331 -16.97 -16.78 -4.05
CA VAL A 331 -17.93 -17.88 -4.23
C VAL A 331 -19.37 -17.39 -4.08
N GLU A 332 -19.65 -16.52 -3.11
CA GLU A 332 -20.97 -15.93 -2.89
C GLU A 332 -21.40 -15.05 -4.07
N VAL A 333 -20.59 -14.04 -4.42
CA VAL A 333 -20.95 -13.07 -5.48
C VAL A 333 -21.00 -13.71 -6.85
N LYS A 334 -20.29 -14.84 -7.07
CA LYS A 334 -20.39 -15.59 -8.31
C LYS A 334 -21.76 -16.24 -8.55
N ARG A 335 -22.63 -16.30 -7.54
CA ARG A 335 -24.03 -16.77 -7.69
C ARG A 335 -24.97 -15.67 -8.16
N ARG A 336 -24.49 -14.43 -8.26
CA ARG A 336 -25.29 -13.27 -8.66
C ARG A 336 -25.40 -13.19 -10.18
N ASP A 337 -26.54 -12.71 -10.65
CA ASP A 337 -26.82 -12.46 -12.07
C ASP A 337 -26.08 -11.20 -12.55
N THR A 338 -24.77 -11.35 -12.75
CA THR A 338 -23.87 -10.30 -13.24
C THR A 338 -23.08 -10.79 -14.46
N GLN A 339 -22.91 -9.89 -15.42
CA GLN A 339 -22.21 -10.13 -16.68
C GLN A 339 -20.72 -9.80 -16.57
N LEU A 340 -20.35 -8.97 -15.59
CA LEU A 340 -18.98 -8.59 -15.29
C LEU A 340 -18.79 -8.44 -13.77
N LEU A 341 -17.64 -8.86 -13.26
CA LEU A 341 -17.23 -8.69 -11.86
C LEU A 341 -15.94 -7.87 -11.78
N ILE A 342 -15.97 -6.73 -11.08
CA ILE A 342 -14.79 -5.92 -10.76
C ILE A 342 -14.31 -6.26 -9.35
N LEU A 343 -13.03 -6.58 -9.22
CA LEU A 343 -12.32 -6.72 -7.96
C LEU A 343 -11.57 -5.43 -7.66
N VAL A 344 -11.94 -4.77 -6.58
CA VAL A 344 -11.44 -3.45 -6.23
C VAL A 344 -10.69 -3.53 -4.91
N GLY A 345 -9.37 -3.40 -4.96
CA GLY A 345 -8.60 -3.31 -3.72
C GLY A 345 -8.82 -1.99 -2.97
N GLY A 346 -8.16 -1.87 -1.82
CA GLY A 346 -8.13 -0.66 -1.01
C GLY A 346 -7.64 0.56 -1.78
N ALA A 347 -8.05 1.75 -1.34
CA ALA A 347 -7.59 3.00 -1.97
C ALA A 347 -6.07 3.20 -1.83
N GLY A 348 -5.45 2.65 -0.77
CA GLY A 348 -4.01 2.70 -0.56
C GLY A 348 -3.24 1.60 -1.30
N PHE A 349 -3.83 0.41 -1.44
CA PHE A 349 -3.18 -0.77 -2.01
C PHE A 349 -4.22 -1.67 -2.67
N PHE A 350 -3.89 -2.22 -3.84
CA PHE A 350 -4.61 -3.38 -4.33
C PHE A 350 -4.27 -4.61 -3.48
N SER A 351 -3.00 -5.02 -3.48
CA SER A 351 -2.47 -6.08 -2.63
C SER A 351 -0.95 -6.05 -2.64
N ASN A 352 -0.33 -6.37 -1.51
CA ASN A 352 1.11 -6.57 -1.36
C ASN A 352 1.49 -8.05 -1.13
N GLY A 353 0.54 -8.97 -1.30
CA GLY A 353 0.76 -10.41 -1.07
C GLY A 353 0.49 -10.86 0.36
N ILE A 354 1.11 -11.98 0.73
CA ILE A 354 0.98 -12.63 2.04
C ILE A 354 1.27 -11.68 3.22
N ASP A 355 0.57 -11.85 4.35
CA ASP A 355 0.76 -11.01 5.54
C ASP A 355 1.99 -11.46 6.36
N LEU A 356 3.13 -10.87 6.01
CA LEU A 356 4.42 -11.12 6.65
C LEU A 356 4.44 -10.88 8.16
N ASN A 357 3.58 -9.99 8.68
CA ASN A 357 3.52 -9.73 10.12
C ASN A 357 2.85 -10.90 10.86
N THR A 358 1.73 -11.40 10.32
CA THR A 358 1.06 -12.59 10.90
C THR A 358 1.93 -13.84 10.79
N ILE A 359 2.70 -13.96 9.69
CA ILE A 359 3.68 -15.04 9.50
C ILE A 359 4.82 -14.94 10.50
N GLU A 360 5.40 -13.76 10.70
CA GLU A 360 6.50 -13.57 11.67
C GLU A 360 6.03 -13.86 13.09
N HIS A 361 4.81 -13.44 13.46
CA HIS A 361 4.22 -13.73 14.76
C HIS A 361 4.06 -15.22 15.03
N ALA A 362 3.80 -16.04 14.01
CA ALA A 362 3.71 -17.49 14.16
C ALA A 362 5.00 -18.14 14.68
N THR A 363 6.16 -17.50 14.51
CA THR A 363 7.45 -17.95 15.09
C THR A 363 7.43 -18.01 16.62
N HIS A 364 6.53 -17.26 17.26
CA HIS A 364 6.43 -17.14 18.70
C HIS A 364 5.24 -17.91 19.28
N ARG A 365 4.59 -18.76 18.49
CA ARG A 365 3.45 -19.57 18.93
C ARG A 365 3.87 -21.03 19.08
N ASP A 366 3.50 -21.64 20.19
CA ASP A 366 3.78 -23.05 20.45
C ASP A 366 3.11 -23.93 19.38
N GLY A 367 3.89 -24.83 18.78
CA GLY A 367 3.40 -25.77 17.76
C GLY A 367 3.18 -25.17 16.37
N ASP A 368 3.64 -23.94 16.11
CA ASP A 368 3.58 -23.30 14.79
C ASP A 368 4.97 -22.81 14.36
N SER A 369 5.09 -22.43 13.09
CA SER A 369 6.32 -21.85 12.57
C SER A 369 6.01 -20.81 11.49
N ALA A 370 6.98 -19.94 11.24
CA ALA A 370 6.85 -19.00 10.14
C ALA A 370 6.84 -19.71 8.77
N ALA A 371 7.44 -20.89 8.64
CA ALA A 371 7.38 -21.68 7.42
C ALA A 371 5.96 -22.21 7.19
N ASP A 372 5.34 -22.81 8.21
CA ASP A 372 3.98 -23.33 8.14
C ASP A 372 2.95 -22.21 7.93
N ALA A 373 3.12 -21.07 8.60
CA ALA A 373 2.28 -19.90 8.36
C ALA A 373 2.41 -19.37 6.93
N SER A 374 3.63 -19.35 6.37
CA SER A 374 3.86 -18.97 4.97
C SER A 374 3.19 -19.94 4.00
N TRP A 375 3.30 -21.26 4.28
CA TRP A 375 2.70 -22.31 3.48
C TRP A 375 1.16 -22.23 3.46
N ARG A 376 0.54 -22.00 4.61
CA ARG A 376 -0.92 -21.78 4.71
C ARG A 376 -1.33 -20.52 3.95
N ASN A 377 -0.58 -19.42 4.10
CA ASN A 377 -0.94 -18.15 3.49
C ASN A 377 -0.82 -18.18 1.96
N ILE A 378 0.26 -18.76 1.40
CA ILE A 378 0.41 -18.86 -0.06
C ILE A 378 -0.66 -19.74 -0.68
N ASN A 379 -1.05 -20.83 -0.01
CA ASN A 379 -2.14 -21.68 -0.48
C ASN A 379 -3.48 -20.95 -0.47
N ALA A 380 -3.78 -20.21 0.60
CA ALA A 380 -5.01 -19.42 0.68
C ALA A 380 -5.04 -18.31 -0.40
N MET A 381 -3.90 -17.67 -0.68
CA MET A 381 -3.80 -16.67 -1.75
C MET A 381 -3.98 -17.29 -3.14
N ASN A 382 -3.43 -18.49 -3.36
CA ASN A 382 -3.67 -19.27 -4.57
C ASN A 382 -5.14 -19.71 -4.72
N ASP A 383 -5.84 -19.98 -3.62
CA ASP A 383 -7.27 -20.32 -3.67
C ASP A 383 -8.10 -19.11 -4.15
N VAL A 384 -7.75 -17.88 -3.73
CA VAL A 384 -8.36 -16.65 -4.26
C VAL A 384 -8.07 -16.52 -5.76
N ALA A 385 -6.81 -16.66 -6.18
CA ALA A 385 -6.44 -16.55 -7.60
C ALA A 385 -7.17 -17.59 -8.46
N LEU A 386 -7.29 -18.83 -7.97
CA LEU A 386 -8.02 -19.90 -8.65
C LEU A 386 -9.51 -19.58 -8.80
N GLU A 387 -10.13 -19.05 -7.75
CA GLU A 387 -11.56 -18.70 -7.77
C GLU A 387 -11.87 -17.63 -8.84
N ILE A 388 -10.95 -16.68 -9.02
CA ILE A 388 -11.01 -15.66 -10.08
C ILE A 388 -10.80 -16.29 -11.46
N LEU A 389 -9.71 -17.06 -11.63
CA LEU A 389 -9.34 -17.71 -12.89
C LEU A 389 -10.43 -18.64 -13.46
N THR A 390 -11.16 -19.31 -12.57
CA THR A 390 -12.21 -20.28 -12.91
C THR A 390 -13.58 -19.63 -13.11
N THR A 391 -13.69 -18.31 -12.91
CA THR A 391 -14.89 -17.55 -13.27
C THR A 391 -14.94 -17.43 -14.79
N THR A 392 -15.72 -18.28 -15.46
CA THR A 392 -15.78 -18.37 -16.93
C THR A 392 -17.13 -17.99 -17.54
N ASP A 393 -18.12 -17.75 -16.70
CA ASP A 393 -19.49 -17.37 -17.06
C ASP A 393 -19.70 -15.85 -17.14
N ARG A 394 -18.72 -15.06 -16.67
CA ARG A 394 -18.69 -13.60 -16.76
C ARG A 394 -17.28 -13.08 -16.99
N LEU A 395 -17.16 -11.81 -17.38
CA LEU A 395 -15.86 -11.14 -17.44
C LEU A 395 -15.41 -10.71 -16.04
N THR A 396 -14.11 -10.69 -15.80
CA THR A 396 -13.50 -10.23 -14.54
C THR A 396 -12.51 -9.11 -14.78
N VAL A 397 -12.52 -8.11 -13.91
CA VAL A 397 -11.59 -6.97 -13.95
C VAL A 397 -10.94 -6.78 -12.59
N SER A 398 -9.61 -6.72 -12.52
CA SER A 398 -8.89 -6.22 -11.35
C SER A 398 -8.66 -4.73 -11.49
N LEU A 399 -9.26 -3.92 -10.61
CA LEU A 399 -9.08 -2.47 -10.56
C LEU A 399 -8.11 -2.08 -9.44
N LEU A 400 -6.93 -1.62 -9.84
CA LEU A 400 -5.87 -1.15 -8.97
C LEU A 400 -6.01 0.36 -8.79
N ARG A 401 -6.57 0.78 -7.64
CA ARG A 401 -6.61 2.19 -7.22
C ARG A 401 -5.40 2.60 -6.39
N GLY A 402 -4.75 1.61 -5.75
CA GLY A 402 -3.54 1.76 -4.99
C GLY A 402 -2.47 0.77 -5.44
N ASN A 403 -1.26 0.92 -4.89
CA ASN A 403 -0.08 0.15 -5.29
C ASN A 403 -0.27 -1.36 -5.10
N ALA A 404 0.45 -2.14 -5.89
CA ALA A 404 0.53 -3.59 -5.71
C ALA A 404 1.97 -4.08 -5.72
N GLY A 405 2.28 -5.09 -4.91
CA GLY A 405 3.63 -5.63 -4.76
C GLY A 405 3.65 -7.13 -4.62
N ALA A 406 4.77 -7.74 -5.01
CA ALA A 406 5.01 -9.19 -4.93
C ALA A 406 3.80 -9.98 -5.47
N GLY A 407 3.30 -10.96 -4.71
CA GLY A 407 2.15 -11.77 -5.10
C GLY A 407 0.87 -10.95 -5.37
N GLY A 408 0.71 -9.78 -4.76
CA GLY A 408 -0.44 -8.92 -5.01
C GLY A 408 -0.50 -8.37 -6.43
N ALA A 409 0.66 -8.12 -7.05
CA ALA A 409 0.72 -7.71 -8.45
C ALA A 409 0.36 -8.87 -9.40
N PHE A 410 0.68 -10.12 -9.02
CA PHE A 410 0.34 -11.31 -9.81
C PHE A 410 -1.10 -11.77 -9.58
N LEU A 411 -1.65 -11.62 -8.38
CA LEU A 411 -3.07 -11.86 -8.08
C LEU A 411 -3.97 -11.01 -9.00
N ALA A 412 -3.59 -9.76 -9.26
CA ALA A 412 -4.34 -8.91 -10.18
C ALA A 412 -4.51 -9.54 -11.56
N LEU A 413 -3.48 -10.25 -12.06
CA LEU A 413 -3.48 -10.88 -13.39
C LEU A 413 -4.45 -12.07 -13.50
N ALA A 414 -4.99 -12.57 -12.39
CA ALA A 414 -5.98 -13.63 -12.38
C ALA A 414 -7.29 -13.22 -13.06
N ALA A 415 -7.59 -11.91 -13.09
CA ALA A 415 -8.72 -11.36 -13.82
C ALA A 415 -8.46 -11.28 -15.34
N ASP A 416 -9.53 -11.25 -16.14
CA ASP A 416 -9.41 -11.13 -17.60
C ASP A 416 -8.75 -9.80 -17.98
N GLN A 417 -9.14 -8.71 -17.30
CA GLN A 417 -8.52 -7.41 -17.48
C GLN A 417 -7.96 -6.86 -16.18
N VAL A 418 -6.86 -6.12 -16.30
CA VAL A 418 -6.20 -5.40 -15.21
C VAL A 418 -6.15 -3.93 -15.56
N TRP A 419 -6.86 -3.13 -14.78
CA TRP A 419 -6.91 -1.68 -14.93
C TRP A 419 -6.25 -1.03 -13.73
N ALA A 420 -5.42 -0.01 -13.96
CA ALA A 420 -4.77 0.72 -12.89
C ALA A 420 -4.90 2.23 -13.10
N GLY A 421 -5.05 2.98 -12.01
CA GLY A 421 -4.90 4.43 -12.06
C GLY A 421 -3.46 4.83 -12.43
N ARG A 422 -3.29 5.94 -13.14
CA ARG A 422 -1.97 6.42 -13.60
C ARG A 422 -0.90 6.48 -12.51
N GLY A 423 -1.28 6.88 -11.30
CA GLY A 423 -0.35 7.03 -10.18
C GLY A 423 0.09 5.74 -9.48
N VAL A 424 -0.48 4.59 -9.88
CA VAL A 424 -0.20 3.30 -9.25
C VAL A 424 1.20 2.81 -9.61
N MET A 425 1.90 2.34 -8.58
CA MET A 425 3.18 1.65 -8.70
C MET A 425 3.03 0.15 -8.43
N LEU A 426 3.63 -0.65 -9.31
CA LEU A 426 3.68 -2.10 -9.26
C LEU A 426 5.10 -2.54 -8.91
N ASN A 427 5.25 -3.47 -7.96
CA ASN A 427 6.52 -4.16 -7.70
C ASN A 427 6.35 -5.67 -7.99
N PRO A 428 6.24 -6.08 -9.27
CA PRO A 428 5.95 -7.46 -9.67
C PRO A 428 7.19 -8.36 -9.58
N HIS A 429 7.80 -8.43 -8.40
CA HIS A 429 8.98 -9.24 -8.13
C HIS A 429 9.08 -9.62 -6.64
N TYR A 430 9.91 -10.60 -6.34
CA TYR A 430 10.18 -11.05 -4.96
C TYR A 430 11.64 -10.82 -4.51
N LYS A 431 12.42 -10.05 -5.28
CA LYS A 431 13.85 -9.79 -5.01
C LYS A 431 14.13 -9.17 -3.65
N ASN A 432 13.18 -8.41 -3.09
CA ASN A 432 13.29 -7.82 -1.75
C ASN A 432 12.89 -8.78 -0.63
N MET A 433 12.34 -9.95 -0.95
CA MET A 433 11.81 -10.92 0.00
C MET A 433 12.55 -12.27 -0.16
N GLY A 434 13.88 -12.24 -0.11
CA GLY A 434 14.70 -13.45 -0.21
C GLY A 434 14.57 -14.20 -1.54
N ASN A 435 14.18 -13.50 -2.61
CA ASN A 435 14.00 -14.08 -3.95
C ASN A 435 13.05 -15.29 -3.94
N LEU A 436 11.89 -15.17 -3.27
CA LEU A 436 10.79 -16.13 -3.42
C LEU A 436 10.51 -16.39 -4.91
N TYR A 437 10.15 -17.62 -5.24
CA TYR A 437 9.78 -17.97 -6.61
C TYR A 437 8.50 -17.25 -7.07
N GLY A 438 7.55 -17.07 -6.16
CA GLY A 438 6.19 -16.60 -6.44
C GLY A 438 5.26 -17.74 -6.83
N SER A 439 3.95 -17.55 -6.63
CA SER A 439 2.93 -18.48 -7.11
C SER A 439 1.81 -17.69 -7.79
N GLU A 440 0.60 -17.63 -7.25
CA GLU A 440 -0.52 -16.88 -7.83
C GLU A 440 -0.77 -17.22 -9.32
N TYR A 441 -0.37 -18.42 -9.77
CA TYR A 441 -0.40 -18.86 -11.18
C TYR A 441 0.39 -17.95 -12.11
N TRP A 442 1.42 -17.25 -11.62
CA TRP A 442 2.22 -16.33 -12.44
C TRP A 442 2.88 -17.02 -13.64
N THR A 443 3.24 -18.31 -13.51
CA THR A 443 3.85 -19.10 -14.59
C THR A 443 2.86 -19.45 -15.71
N TYR A 444 1.55 -19.37 -15.45
CA TYR A 444 0.49 -19.45 -16.45
C TYR A 444 0.11 -18.04 -16.96
N LEU A 445 -0.01 -17.06 -16.06
CA LEU A 445 -0.56 -15.74 -16.36
C LEU A 445 0.42 -14.79 -17.06
N ALA A 446 1.63 -14.63 -16.51
CA ALA A 446 2.58 -13.65 -17.02
C ALA A 446 3.08 -13.98 -18.44
N PRO A 447 3.39 -15.25 -18.80
CA PRO A 447 3.79 -15.57 -20.17
C PRO A 447 2.68 -15.32 -21.21
N LYS A 448 1.40 -15.45 -20.85
CA LYS A 448 0.29 -15.14 -21.78
C LYS A 448 0.19 -13.65 -22.11
N ARG A 449 0.66 -12.79 -21.20
CA ARG A 449 0.67 -11.33 -21.36
C ARG A 449 1.94 -10.81 -22.02
N LEU A 450 3.10 -11.33 -21.60
CA LEU A 450 4.42 -10.78 -21.96
C LEU A 450 5.26 -11.69 -22.87
N GLY A 451 4.78 -12.89 -23.18
CA GLY A 451 5.62 -13.98 -23.66
C GLY A 451 6.56 -14.51 -22.56
N THR A 452 7.16 -15.68 -22.80
CA THR A 452 8.03 -16.35 -21.82
C THR A 452 9.26 -15.51 -21.46
N ASP A 453 9.90 -14.89 -22.45
CA ASP A 453 11.11 -14.08 -22.21
C ASP A 453 10.79 -12.76 -21.52
N GLY A 454 9.68 -12.11 -21.89
CA GLY A 454 9.20 -10.89 -21.22
C GLY A 454 8.84 -11.15 -19.75
N ALA A 455 8.15 -12.25 -19.47
CA ALA A 455 7.85 -12.68 -18.10
C ALA A 455 9.12 -12.95 -17.29
N ARG A 456 10.10 -13.65 -17.88
CA ARG A 456 11.40 -13.91 -17.24
C ARG A 456 12.16 -12.61 -16.96
N ALA A 457 12.20 -11.69 -17.92
CA ALA A 457 12.87 -10.40 -17.76
C ALA A 457 12.21 -9.55 -16.66
N LEU A 458 10.88 -9.51 -16.62
CA LEU A 458 10.13 -8.81 -15.57
C LEU A 458 10.48 -9.35 -14.17
N MET A 459 10.51 -10.68 -14.01
CA MET A 459 10.84 -11.33 -12.73
C MET A 459 12.27 -11.05 -12.26
N GLN A 460 13.18 -10.63 -13.13
CA GLN A 460 14.54 -10.19 -12.75
C GLN A 460 14.62 -8.71 -12.39
N ARG A 461 13.66 -7.88 -12.85
CA ARG A 461 13.63 -6.45 -12.56
C ARG A 461 13.29 -6.22 -11.09
N ARG A 462 14.11 -5.40 -10.43
CA ARG A 462 13.96 -5.03 -9.00
C ARG A 462 13.47 -3.59 -8.78
N LEU A 463 13.42 -2.80 -9.86
CA LEU A 463 12.87 -1.44 -9.83
C LEU A 463 11.36 -1.49 -10.04
N PRO A 464 10.61 -0.53 -9.45
CA PRO A 464 9.17 -0.47 -9.61
C PRO A 464 8.78 -0.24 -11.07
N LEU A 465 7.58 -0.70 -11.40
CA LEU A 465 6.92 -0.56 -12.70
C LEU A 465 5.74 0.40 -12.52
N SER A 466 5.72 1.53 -13.23
CA SER A 466 4.57 2.45 -13.20
C SER A 466 3.40 1.89 -13.99
N ALA A 467 2.16 2.27 -13.67
CA ALA A 467 0.98 1.86 -14.44
C ALA A 467 1.09 2.20 -15.95
N PRO A 468 1.56 3.39 -16.38
CA PRO A 468 1.80 3.67 -17.79
C PRO A 468 2.81 2.72 -18.44
N GLU A 469 3.91 2.40 -17.75
CA GLU A 469 4.90 1.47 -18.27
C GLU A 469 4.36 0.04 -18.33
N ALA A 470 3.62 -0.39 -17.31
CA ALA A 470 2.97 -1.69 -17.25
C ALA A 470 2.00 -1.89 -18.42
N ALA A 471 1.20 -0.86 -18.74
CA ALA A 471 0.29 -0.91 -19.88
C ALA A 471 1.07 -0.98 -21.20
N ARG A 472 2.14 -0.17 -21.34
CA ARG A 472 2.98 -0.15 -22.55
C ARG A 472 3.63 -1.51 -22.84
N ILE A 473 4.06 -2.25 -21.81
CA ILE A 473 4.67 -3.58 -22.00
C ILE A 473 3.64 -4.71 -22.07
N GLY A 474 2.34 -4.44 -21.87
CA GLY A 474 1.28 -5.45 -21.86
C GLY A 474 1.13 -6.21 -20.54
N PHE A 475 1.75 -5.74 -19.45
CA PHE A 475 1.60 -6.37 -18.12
C PHE A 475 0.21 -6.13 -17.53
N ILE A 476 -0.36 -4.95 -17.79
CA ILE A 476 -1.76 -4.62 -17.51
C ILE A 476 -2.46 -4.19 -18.80
N ASP A 477 -3.79 -4.23 -18.81
CA ASP A 477 -4.59 -3.95 -20.01
C ASP A 477 -4.89 -2.47 -20.18
N ARG A 478 -5.03 -1.72 -19.07
CA ARG A 478 -5.38 -0.31 -19.11
C ARG A 478 -4.75 0.52 -18.01
N CYS A 479 -4.24 1.69 -18.39
CA CYS A 479 -3.92 2.78 -17.47
C CYS A 479 -5.02 3.84 -17.58
N ILE A 480 -5.71 4.12 -16.48
CA ILE A 480 -6.78 5.11 -16.41
C ILE A 480 -6.18 6.43 -15.93
N ASP A 481 -6.33 7.47 -16.75
CA ASP A 481 -5.96 8.84 -16.39
C ASP A 481 -7.04 9.48 -15.51
N GLY A 482 -6.62 10.36 -14.61
CA GLY A 482 -7.49 11.10 -13.71
C GLY A 482 -7.14 10.94 -12.24
N PRO A 483 -7.75 11.76 -11.36
CA PRO A 483 -7.48 11.72 -9.94
C PRO A 483 -7.98 10.40 -9.31
N PRO A 484 -7.34 9.90 -8.23
CA PRO A 484 -7.73 8.66 -7.57
C PRO A 484 -9.21 8.57 -7.18
N ALA A 485 -9.85 9.71 -6.88
CA ALA A 485 -11.24 9.78 -6.45
C ALA A 485 -12.25 9.33 -7.51
N VAL A 486 -11.95 9.48 -8.81
CA VAL A 486 -12.88 9.15 -9.91
C VAL A 486 -12.59 7.80 -10.57
N LEU A 487 -11.54 7.10 -10.14
CA LEU A 487 -11.09 5.86 -10.79
C LEU A 487 -12.16 4.76 -10.78
N LEU A 488 -12.91 4.62 -9.68
CA LEU A 488 -13.97 3.61 -9.60
C LEU A 488 -15.12 3.94 -10.55
N ASP A 489 -15.55 5.20 -10.61
CA ASP A 489 -16.64 5.63 -11.48
C ASP A 489 -16.27 5.48 -12.95
N ALA A 490 -15.05 5.86 -13.33
CA ALA A 490 -14.54 5.67 -14.69
C ALA A 490 -14.49 4.19 -15.08
N ALA A 491 -13.99 3.32 -14.19
CA ALA A 491 -13.98 1.88 -14.40
C ALA A 491 -15.41 1.31 -14.48
N LEU A 492 -16.32 1.75 -13.63
CA LEU A 492 -17.72 1.32 -13.63
C LEU A 492 -18.44 1.71 -14.93
N GLN A 493 -18.19 2.91 -15.44
CA GLN A 493 -18.76 3.35 -16.72
C GLN A 493 -18.32 2.43 -17.86
N GLU A 494 -17.02 2.12 -17.92
CA GLU A 494 -16.47 1.23 -18.95
C GLU A 494 -16.96 -0.22 -18.79
N ALA A 495 -16.96 -0.73 -17.56
CA ALA A 495 -17.47 -2.06 -17.26
C ALA A 495 -18.95 -2.21 -17.60
N CYS A 496 -19.78 -1.19 -17.34
CA CYS A 496 -21.19 -1.19 -17.75
C CYS A 496 -21.32 -1.21 -19.28
N ALA A 497 -20.48 -0.46 -20.00
CA ALA A 497 -20.47 -0.49 -21.46
C ALA A 497 -20.05 -1.86 -22.01
N MET A 498 -19.06 -2.51 -21.38
CA MET A 498 -18.66 -3.88 -21.72
C MET A 498 -19.78 -4.90 -21.43
N ALA A 499 -20.45 -4.79 -20.28
CA ALA A 499 -21.54 -5.66 -19.89
C ALA A 499 -22.77 -5.51 -20.82
N ALA A 500 -22.99 -4.33 -21.38
CA ALA A 500 -24.06 -4.05 -22.34
C ALA A 500 -23.65 -4.30 -23.82
N SER A 501 -22.42 -4.75 -24.07
CA SER A 501 -21.92 -4.91 -25.43
C SER A 501 -22.64 -6.05 -26.17
N TYR A 502 -22.98 -5.82 -27.44
CA TYR A 502 -23.69 -6.81 -28.27
C TYR A 502 -22.90 -8.12 -28.46
N ASN A 503 -21.58 -8.06 -28.34
CA ASN A 503 -20.66 -9.18 -28.52
C ASN A 503 -20.19 -9.80 -27.19
N LEU A 504 -20.81 -9.46 -26.06
CA LEU A 504 -20.46 -10.04 -24.77
C LEU A 504 -20.57 -11.58 -24.79
N CYS A 505 -21.65 -12.13 -25.34
CA CYS A 505 -21.84 -13.58 -25.43
C CYS A 505 -20.69 -14.26 -26.21
N ASP A 506 -20.22 -13.65 -27.29
CA ASP A 506 -19.09 -14.16 -28.07
C ASP A 506 -17.77 -14.06 -27.28
N ALA A 507 -17.59 -12.98 -26.52
CA ALA A 507 -16.44 -12.81 -25.64
C ALA A 507 -16.39 -13.89 -24.55
N LEU A 508 -17.54 -14.18 -23.91
CA LEU A 508 -17.66 -15.24 -22.90
C LEU A 508 -17.44 -16.63 -23.50
N ALA A 509 -18.03 -16.92 -24.67
CA ALA A 509 -17.80 -18.18 -25.36
C ALA A 509 -16.32 -18.36 -25.75
N ARG A 510 -15.63 -17.29 -26.17
CA ARG A 510 -14.19 -17.32 -26.43
C ARG A 510 -13.38 -17.56 -25.16
N LYS A 511 -13.73 -16.89 -24.06
CA LYS A 511 -13.10 -17.10 -22.74
C LYS A 511 -13.22 -18.56 -22.30
N GLN A 512 -14.43 -19.13 -22.37
CA GLN A 512 -14.70 -20.52 -22.02
C GLN A 512 -13.89 -21.51 -22.88
N ARG A 513 -13.91 -21.34 -24.21
CA ARG A 513 -13.11 -22.18 -25.13
C ARG A 513 -11.62 -22.09 -24.84
N THR A 514 -11.11 -20.88 -24.60
CA THR A 514 -9.68 -20.66 -24.29
C THR A 514 -9.30 -21.36 -22.99
N ARG A 515 -10.07 -21.17 -21.91
CA ARG A 515 -9.82 -21.83 -20.63
C ARG A 515 -9.89 -23.35 -20.76
N ALA A 516 -10.88 -23.89 -21.48
CA ALA A 516 -10.99 -25.33 -21.72
C ALA A 516 -9.79 -25.88 -22.51
N ALA A 517 -9.34 -25.19 -23.55
CA ALA A 517 -8.18 -25.59 -24.34
C ALA A 517 -6.88 -25.55 -23.53
N ASP A 518 -6.67 -24.49 -22.76
CA ASP A 518 -5.53 -24.37 -21.86
C ASP A 518 -5.55 -25.47 -20.79
N GLU A 519 -6.72 -25.78 -20.20
CA GLU A 519 -6.87 -26.82 -19.18
C GLU A 519 -6.56 -28.21 -19.73
N ALA A 520 -6.98 -28.47 -20.97
CA ALA A 520 -6.65 -29.70 -21.68
C ALA A 520 -5.15 -29.80 -22.04
N ALA A 521 -4.49 -28.68 -22.33
CA ALA A 521 -3.07 -28.64 -22.65
C ALA A 521 -2.19 -28.78 -21.40
N ARG A 522 -2.52 -28.04 -20.33
CA ARG A 522 -1.90 -28.14 -19.02
C ARG A 522 -2.86 -27.61 -17.93
N PRO A 523 -3.34 -28.47 -17.02
CA PRO A 523 -4.22 -28.08 -15.94
C PRO A 523 -3.66 -26.95 -15.06
N LEU A 524 -4.52 -26.07 -14.54
CA LEU A 524 -4.11 -25.06 -13.56
C LEU A 524 -3.45 -25.70 -12.32
N ALA A 525 -3.92 -26.90 -11.94
CA ALA A 525 -3.35 -27.67 -10.84
C ALA A 525 -1.84 -27.95 -11.02
N ASP A 526 -1.38 -28.20 -12.24
CA ASP A 526 0.02 -28.50 -12.53
C ASP A 526 0.91 -27.25 -12.45
N TYR A 527 0.38 -26.09 -12.84
CA TYR A 527 1.06 -24.81 -12.64
C TYR A 527 1.20 -24.49 -11.14
N ARG A 528 0.11 -24.63 -10.39
CA ARG A 528 0.11 -24.45 -8.94
C ARG A 528 1.09 -25.40 -8.26
N GLN A 529 1.09 -26.68 -8.63
CA GLN A 529 1.97 -27.67 -8.03
C GLN A 529 3.45 -27.33 -8.27
N GLU A 530 3.82 -26.93 -9.49
CA GLU A 530 5.20 -26.56 -9.81
C GLU A 530 5.66 -25.31 -9.03
N GLU A 531 4.82 -24.27 -9.01
CA GLU A 531 5.09 -23.05 -8.25
C GLU A 531 5.20 -23.34 -6.75
N LEU A 532 4.26 -24.09 -6.19
CA LEU A 532 4.26 -24.45 -4.77
C LEU A 532 5.44 -25.35 -4.40
N ALA A 533 5.90 -26.23 -5.29
CA ALA A 533 7.11 -27.02 -5.03
C ALA A 533 8.36 -26.13 -4.90
N ARG A 534 8.43 -25.03 -5.67
CA ARG A 534 9.50 -24.03 -5.55
C ARG A 534 9.35 -23.19 -4.28
N MET A 535 8.14 -22.72 -3.99
CA MET A 535 7.82 -21.96 -2.77
C MET A 535 8.08 -22.79 -1.50
N HIS A 536 7.77 -24.09 -1.52
CA HIS A 536 8.09 -25.01 -0.42
C HIS A 536 9.60 -25.03 -0.14
N ARG A 537 10.44 -25.05 -1.18
CA ARG A 537 11.90 -24.95 -1.00
C ARG A 537 12.32 -23.60 -0.44
N ASN A 538 11.62 -22.51 -0.78
CA ASN A 538 11.90 -21.21 -0.17
C ASN A 538 11.52 -21.14 1.32
N PHE A 539 10.51 -21.90 1.75
CA PHE A 539 10.00 -21.87 3.13
C PHE A 539 10.63 -22.93 4.04
N TYR A 540 10.99 -24.09 3.52
CA TYR A 540 11.50 -25.23 4.30
C TYR A 540 12.89 -25.69 3.87
N GLY A 541 13.43 -25.14 2.80
CA GLY A 541 14.77 -25.47 2.32
C GLY A 541 15.85 -24.95 3.26
N PHE A 542 17.08 -25.43 3.03
CA PHE A 542 18.24 -25.03 3.82
C PHE A 542 18.59 -23.53 3.70
N ASP A 543 18.31 -22.90 2.55
CA ASP A 543 18.58 -21.48 2.33
C ASP A 543 17.55 -20.60 3.09
N PRO A 544 17.97 -19.84 4.12
CA PRO A 544 17.06 -19.07 4.95
C PRO A 544 16.74 -17.68 4.38
N SER A 545 17.13 -17.38 3.13
CA SER A 545 17.05 -16.04 2.54
C SER A 545 15.68 -15.37 2.69
N TYR A 546 14.60 -16.13 2.53
CA TYR A 546 13.24 -15.64 2.74
C TYR A 546 12.99 -15.21 4.20
N HIS A 547 13.33 -16.07 5.16
CA HIS A 547 13.10 -15.81 6.58
C HIS A 547 13.92 -14.63 7.09
N VAL A 548 15.19 -14.51 6.65
CA VAL A 548 16.04 -13.36 6.97
C VAL A 548 15.45 -12.06 6.41
N ALA A 549 15.04 -12.06 5.14
CA ALA A 549 14.43 -10.90 4.52
C ALA A 549 13.11 -10.49 5.19
N ARG A 550 12.26 -11.47 5.55
CA ARG A 550 11.01 -11.23 6.27
C ARG A 550 11.27 -10.62 7.65
N HIS A 551 12.21 -11.17 8.41
CA HIS A 551 12.59 -10.63 9.72
C HIS A 551 13.03 -9.17 9.60
N HIS A 552 13.94 -8.87 8.66
CA HIS A 552 14.40 -7.49 8.43
C HIS A 552 13.26 -6.54 8.05
N PHE A 553 12.32 -7.01 7.23
CA PHE A 553 11.16 -6.24 6.80
C PHE A 553 10.19 -5.94 7.95
N VAL A 554 9.77 -6.97 8.70
CA VAL A 554 8.78 -6.83 9.78
C VAL A 554 9.32 -5.98 10.92
N HIS A 555 10.60 -6.17 11.28
CA HIS A 555 11.28 -5.41 12.32
C HIS A 555 11.82 -4.06 11.86
N ARG A 556 11.72 -3.75 10.56
CA ARG A 556 12.16 -2.48 9.95
C ARG A 556 13.61 -2.14 10.30
N LEU A 557 14.49 -3.13 10.20
CA LEU A 557 15.89 -2.95 10.55
C LEU A 557 16.52 -1.86 9.66
N PRO A 558 17.35 -0.96 10.22
CA PRO A 558 18.04 0.06 9.44
C PRO A 558 18.92 -0.55 8.35
N HIS A 559 19.02 0.15 7.22
CA HIS A 559 19.96 -0.22 6.16
C HIS A 559 21.38 0.22 6.53
N ALA A 560 22.35 -0.67 6.34
CA ALA A 560 23.77 -0.37 6.53
C ALA A 560 24.47 0.12 5.24
N TRP A 561 23.83 -0.06 4.07
CA TRP A 561 24.32 0.42 2.77
C TRP A 561 23.15 0.55 1.78
N THR A 562 23.36 1.31 0.70
CA THR A 562 22.42 1.38 -0.42
C THR A 562 22.61 0.17 -1.35
N PRO A 563 21.54 -0.62 -1.62
CA PRO A 563 21.63 -1.71 -2.58
C PRO A 563 22.05 -1.23 -3.98
N ARG A 564 22.91 -2.01 -4.67
CA ARG A 564 23.47 -1.62 -5.98
C ARG A 564 22.43 -1.32 -7.07
N HIS A 565 21.32 -2.05 -7.08
CA HIS A 565 20.22 -1.80 -8.03
C HIS A 565 19.53 -0.43 -7.86
N LEU A 566 19.81 0.27 -6.75
CA LEU A 566 19.38 1.65 -6.49
C LEU A 566 20.54 2.63 -6.71
N ALA A 567 21.72 2.31 -6.19
CA ALA A 567 22.93 3.12 -6.31
C ALA A 567 23.71 2.77 -7.59
N MET A 568 23.20 3.21 -8.75
CA MET A 568 23.85 3.03 -10.05
C MET A 568 25.29 3.58 -10.07
N HIS A 569 25.57 4.62 -9.29
CA HIS A 569 26.91 5.19 -9.14
C HIS A 569 27.91 4.30 -8.38
N ARG A 570 27.46 3.19 -7.79
CA ARG A 570 28.26 2.18 -7.09
C ARG A 570 28.35 0.88 -7.87
N GLU A 571 27.84 0.83 -9.10
CA GLU A 571 28.06 -0.32 -9.98
C GLU A 571 29.52 -0.38 -10.40
N VAL A 572 30.12 -1.55 -10.22
CA VAL A 572 31.46 -1.81 -10.72
C VAL A 572 31.31 -2.04 -12.22
N ALA A 573 31.95 -1.23 -13.06
CA ALA A 573 32.02 -1.50 -14.49
C ALA A 573 32.42 -2.96 -14.70
N ALA A 574 31.63 -3.71 -15.48
CA ALA A 574 31.94 -5.10 -15.77
C ALA A 574 33.38 -5.17 -16.32
N ARG A 575 34.25 -5.85 -15.58
CA ARG A 575 35.64 -6.09 -16.00
C ARG A 575 35.69 -7.07 -17.15
#